data_AF-A0A1J3I9X6-F1
#
_entry.id   AF-A0A1J3I9X6-F1
#
_cell.length_a   1.000
_cell.length_b   1.000
_cell.length_c   1.000
_cell.angle_alpha   90.00
_cell.angle_beta   90.00
_cell.angle_gamma   90.00
#
_symmetry.space_group_name_H-M   'P 1'
#
loop_
_entity.id
_entity.type
_entity.pdbx_description
1 polymer ?
#
loop_
_entity_poly.entity_id
_entity_poly.type
_entity_poly.pdbx_seq_one_letter_code
_entity_poly.pdbx_strand_id
1 'polypeptide(L)'
;QTANIKSIGADYEVTDGERLPVAVKELGTCDLYPQSLKHNPNGRFVVVCGDGEYIIYTALAWRNRSFGSGLEFVWSSEGECAVRESSSKIKTFSKNFQEKRSIRPTFSAEKIFGGTLLAMCSNDFICFYDWAE
;
A
#
# COMPACT_ATOMS: atom_id res chain seq x y z
N GLN A 1 -2.49 -6.21 14.88
CA GLN A 1 -3.63 -5.68 15.67
C GLN A 1 -4.25 -4.46 14.99
N THR A 2 -5.55 -4.25 15.13
CA THR A 2 -6.29 -3.07 14.67
C THR A 2 -7.30 -2.63 15.73
N ALA A 3 -7.69 -1.37 15.69
CA ALA A 3 -8.67 -0.77 16.59
C ALA A 3 -9.49 0.29 15.84
N ASN A 4 -10.79 0.39 16.13
CA ASN A 4 -11.64 1.43 15.58
C ASN A 4 -11.75 2.60 16.56
N ILE A 5 -10.99 3.67 16.34
CA ILE A 5 -11.00 4.83 17.23
C ILE A 5 -12.39 5.51 17.27
N LYS A 6 -13.16 5.45 16.18
CA LYS A 6 -14.52 6.04 16.12
C LYS A 6 -15.55 5.30 16.98
N SER A 7 -15.23 4.11 17.52
CA SER A 7 -16.12 3.44 18.46
C SER A 7 -16.15 4.12 19.83
N ILE A 8 -15.14 4.95 20.12
CA ILE A 8 -15.15 5.84 21.27
C ILE A 8 -16.07 6.99 20.90
N GLY A 9 -17.24 7.06 21.55
CA GLY A 9 -18.27 8.04 21.26
C GLY A 9 -17.74 9.48 21.34
N ALA A 10 -18.38 10.39 20.61
CA ALA A 10 -17.96 11.79 20.54
C ALA A 10 -17.96 12.50 21.91
N ASP A 11 -18.77 12.02 22.84
CA ASP A 11 -18.93 12.58 24.19
C ASP A 11 -17.94 11.99 25.22
N TYR A 12 -17.03 11.11 24.78
CA TYR A 12 -16.01 10.56 25.68
C TYR A 12 -14.92 11.61 25.92
N GLU A 13 -15.02 12.30 27.05
CA GLU A 13 -13.98 13.24 27.50
C GLU A 13 -12.71 12.49 27.89
N VAL A 14 -11.59 12.88 27.27
CA VAL A 14 -10.28 12.24 27.47
C VAL A 14 -9.31 13.33 27.89
N THR A 15 -8.58 13.09 28.97
CA THR A 15 -7.48 13.98 29.35
C THR A 15 -6.33 13.81 28.38
N ASP A 16 -5.71 14.92 27.95
CA ASP A 16 -4.55 14.84 27.07
C ASP A 16 -3.45 13.95 27.65
N GLY A 17 -2.93 13.03 26.83
CA GLY A 17 -1.97 12.01 27.23
C GLY A 17 -2.55 10.72 27.81
N GLU A 18 -3.86 10.62 28.06
CA GLU A 18 -4.48 9.37 28.54
C GLU A 18 -4.65 8.33 27.42
N ARG A 19 -4.54 7.04 27.80
CA ARG A 19 -4.75 5.93 26.87
C ARG A 19 -6.24 5.72 26.59
N LEU A 20 -6.59 5.73 25.31
CA LEU A 20 -7.95 5.44 24.86
C LEU A 20 -8.31 3.95 25.08
N PRO A 21 -9.47 3.63 25.69
CA PRO A 21 -9.94 2.26 25.87
C PRO A 21 -10.55 1.71 24.57
N VAL A 22 -9.71 1.45 23.57
CA VAL A 22 -10.14 0.87 22.30
C VAL A 22 -10.19 -0.67 22.36
N ALA A 23 -11.24 -1.25 21.81
CA ALA A 23 -11.30 -2.69 21.60
C ALA A 23 -10.31 -3.10 20.50
N VAL A 24 -9.28 -3.85 20.88
CA VAL A 24 -8.26 -4.36 19.95
C VAL A 24 -8.75 -5.66 19.33
N LYS A 25 -8.56 -5.78 18.02
CA LYS A 25 -8.81 -7.01 17.27
C LYS A 25 -7.54 -7.47 16.57
N GLU A 26 -7.30 -8.78 16.60
CA GLU A 26 -6.25 -9.37 15.77
C GLU A 26 -6.61 -9.30 14.29
N LEU A 27 -5.63 -8.91 13.47
CA LEU A 27 -5.83 -8.72 12.03
C LEU A 27 -5.94 -10.07 11.31
N GLY A 28 -5.06 -11.00 11.66
CA GLY A 28 -4.96 -12.32 11.05
C GLY A 28 -3.50 -12.73 10.90
N THR A 29 -3.29 -13.84 10.22
CA THR A 29 -1.96 -14.30 9.81
C THR A 29 -1.60 -13.75 8.43
N CYS A 30 -0.32 -13.78 8.09
CA CYS A 30 0.21 -13.41 6.76
C CYS A 30 1.11 -14.55 6.27
N ASP A 31 1.07 -14.79 4.96
CA ASP A 31 1.81 -15.90 4.32
C ASP A 31 3.27 -15.54 3.98
N LEU A 32 3.65 -14.27 4.16
CA LEU A 32 5.01 -13.76 3.92
C LEU A 32 5.54 -13.02 5.16
N TYR A 33 6.86 -12.83 5.25
CA TYR A 33 7.47 -12.05 6.33
C TYR A 33 7.28 -10.55 6.07
N PRO A 34 6.45 -9.83 6.85
CA PRO A 34 6.03 -8.48 6.51
C PRO A 34 7.18 -7.49 6.73
N GLN A 35 7.61 -6.82 5.65
CA GLN A 35 8.58 -5.74 5.69
C GLN A 35 7.91 -4.36 5.66
N SER A 36 6.73 -4.27 5.04
CA SER A 36 5.93 -3.06 5.07
C SER A 36 4.43 -3.38 5.03
N LEU A 37 3.64 -2.47 5.61
CA LEU A 37 2.19 -2.55 5.65
C LEU A 37 1.61 -1.15 5.43
N LYS A 38 0.77 -0.97 4.41
CA LYS A 38 0.21 0.34 4.04
C LYS A 38 -1.25 0.25 3.61
N HIS A 39 -2.09 1.10 4.18
CA HIS A 39 -3.46 1.29 3.69
C HIS A 39 -3.47 2.06 2.36
N ASN A 40 -4.47 1.77 1.53
CA ASN A 40 -4.79 2.63 0.41
C ASN A 40 -5.47 3.93 0.91
N PRO A 41 -5.59 4.99 0.07
CA PRO A 41 -6.03 6.31 0.54
C PRO A 41 -7.41 6.34 1.20
N ASN A 42 -8.34 5.48 0.77
CA ASN A 42 -9.68 5.39 1.36
C ASN A 42 -9.79 4.39 2.53
N GLY A 43 -8.69 3.75 2.92
CA GLY A 43 -8.61 2.81 4.03
C GLY A 43 -9.34 1.47 3.84
N ARG A 44 -9.88 1.17 2.65
CA ARG A 44 -10.63 -0.08 2.40
C ARG A 44 -9.72 -1.29 2.21
N PHE A 45 -8.50 -1.05 1.74
CA PHE A 45 -7.51 -2.08 1.46
C PHE A 45 -6.21 -1.79 2.19
N VAL A 46 -5.50 -2.87 2.51
CA VAL A 46 -4.15 -2.84 3.06
C VAL A 46 -3.27 -3.74 2.21
N VAL A 47 -2.08 -3.26 1.86
CA VAL A 47 -1.05 -4.08 1.25
C VAL A 47 -0.02 -4.47 2.30
N VAL A 48 0.44 -5.70 2.23
CA VAL A 48 1.63 -6.19 2.93
C VAL A 48 2.67 -6.55 1.87
N CYS A 49 3.90 -6.08 2.02
CA CYS A 49 5.02 -6.45 1.14
C CYS A 49 6.17 -7.03 1.95
N GLY A 50 6.81 -8.06 1.40
CA GLY A 50 7.96 -8.74 1.97
C GLY A 50 8.35 -9.96 1.14
N ASP A 51 9.58 -10.45 1.32
CA ASP A 51 10.10 -11.65 0.63
C ASP A 51 10.00 -11.60 -0.92
N GLY A 52 10.01 -10.39 -1.50
CA GLY A 52 9.86 -10.20 -2.94
C GLY A 52 8.42 -10.38 -3.45
N GLU A 53 7.44 -10.40 -2.55
CA GLU A 53 6.02 -10.55 -2.83
C GLU A 53 5.20 -9.43 -2.17
N TYR A 54 3.97 -9.26 -2.66
CA TYR A 54 2.96 -8.43 -2.03
C TYR A 54 1.61 -9.15 -1.99
N ILE A 55 0.82 -8.84 -0.97
CA ILE A 55 -0.57 -9.30 -0.84
C ILE A 55 -1.45 -8.11 -0.44
N ILE A 56 -2.54 -7.91 -1.17
CA ILE A 56 -3.57 -6.92 -0.86
C ILE A 56 -4.72 -7.61 -0.13
N TYR A 57 -5.03 -7.15 1.07
CA TYR A 57 -6.17 -7.59 1.87
C TYR A 57 -7.24 -6.50 1.96
N THR A 58 -8.49 -6.91 2.24
CA THR A 58 -9.49 -5.98 2.78
C THR A 58 -9.11 -5.57 4.20
N ALA A 59 -9.17 -4.28 4.53
CA ALA A 59 -8.67 -3.77 5.81
C ALA A 59 -9.47 -4.29 7.02
N LEU A 60 -10.79 -4.45 6.89
CA LEU A 60 -11.68 -4.83 8.01
C LEU A 60 -11.80 -6.35 8.22
N ALA A 61 -11.78 -7.12 7.13
CA ALA A 61 -12.05 -8.55 7.15
C ALA A 61 -10.81 -9.40 6.87
N TRP A 62 -9.67 -8.78 6.56
CA TRP A 62 -8.39 -9.44 6.27
C TRP A 62 -8.50 -10.52 5.18
N ARG A 63 -9.34 -10.28 4.16
CA ARG A 63 -9.54 -11.21 3.04
C ARG A 63 -8.60 -10.85 1.91
N ASN A 64 -7.84 -11.83 1.40
CA ASN A 64 -6.99 -11.66 0.24
C ASN A 64 -7.81 -11.23 -0.99
N ARG A 65 -7.34 -10.21 -1.70
CA ARG A 65 -7.97 -9.65 -2.90
C ARG A 65 -7.09 -9.76 -4.13
N SER A 66 -5.77 -9.68 -3.96
CA SER A 66 -4.78 -9.73 -5.04
C SER A 66 -3.42 -9.99 -4.42
N PHE A 67 -2.51 -10.59 -5.18
CA PHE A 67 -1.16 -10.88 -4.77
C PHE A 67 -0.25 -10.95 -6.00
N GLY A 68 1.06 -10.89 -5.78
CA GLY A 68 2.05 -11.09 -6.83
C GLY A 68 3.46 -10.80 -6.35
N SER A 69 4.41 -10.88 -7.28
CA SER A 69 5.79 -10.48 -7.02
C SER A 69 5.92 -8.96 -6.94
N GLY A 70 6.77 -8.47 -6.04
CA GLY A 70 7.01 -7.05 -5.86
C GLY A 70 8.02 -6.78 -4.76
N LEU A 71 9.02 -5.95 -5.08
CA LEU A 71 9.98 -5.43 -4.11
C LEU A 71 9.41 -4.22 -3.37
N GLU A 72 8.60 -3.42 -4.05
CA GLU A 72 7.91 -2.27 -3.49
C GLU A 72 6.52 -2.11 -4.08
N PHE A 73 5.62 -1.55 -3.28
CA PHE A 73 4.26 -1.24 -3.64
C PHE A 73 3.90 0.18 -3.21
N VAL A 74 3.23 0.92 -4.08
CA VAL A 74 2.73 2.27 -3.78
C VAL A 74 1.31 2.48 -4.29
N TRP A 75 0.55 3.29 -3.56
CA TRP A 75 -0.79 3.69 -3.92
C TRP A 75 -0.77 5.04 -4.64
N SER A 76 -1.59 5.21 -5.66
CA SER A 76 -1.96 6.55 -6.14
C SER A 76 -2.91 7.21 -5.14
N SER A 77 -3.03 8.53 -5.18
CA SER A 77 -4.01 9.28 -4.37
C SER A 77 -5.46 8.85 -4.65
N GLU A 78 -5.69 8.29 -5.84
CA GLU A 78 -7.00 7.83 -6.31
C GLU A 78 -7.27 6.36 -6.00
N GLY A 79 -6.29 5.62 -5.48
CA GLY A 79 -6.41 4.21 -5.11
C GLY A 79 -6.08 3.21 -6.21
N GLU A 80 -5.46 3.66 -7.31
CA GLU A 80 -4.68 2.79 -8.20
C GLU A 80 -3.37 2.40 -7.50
N CYS A 81 -2.62 1.45 -8.06
CA CYS A 81 -1.32 1.10 -7.47
C CYS A 81 -0.26 0.79 -8.51
N ALA A 82 1.00 0.89 -8.07
CA ALA A 82 2.15 0.44 -8.82
C ALA A 82 3.00 -0.52 -7.99
N VAL A 83 3.61 -1.47 -8.67
CA VAL A 83 4.49 -2.48 -8.09
C VAL A 83 5.80 -2.51 -8.85
N ARG A 84 6.91 -2.38 -8.14
CA ARG A 84 8.25 -2.57 -8.70
C ARG A 84 8.63 -4.04 -8.53
N GLU A 85 8.48 -4.84 -9.59
CA GLU A 85 8.89 -6.26 -9.61
C GLU A 85 10.42 -6.39 -9.66
N SER A 86 11.09 -5.47 -10.35
CA SER A 86 12.55 -5.36 -10.40
C SER A 86 12.97 -3.93 -10.72
N SER A 87 14.27 -3.64 -10.74
CA SER A 87 14.77 -2.33 -11.12
C SER A 87 14.43 -1.92 -12.56
N SER A 88 14.09 -2.86 -13.43
CA SER A 88 13.74 -2.61 -14.84
C SER A 88 12.29 -2.95 -15.18
N LYS A 89 11.44 -3.23 -14.18
CA LYS A 89 10.06 -3.67 -14.41
C LYS A 89 9.13 -3.14 -13.34
N ILE A 90 8.30 -2.19 -13.74
CA ILE A 90 7.26 -1.60 -12.89
C ILE A 90 5.92 -1.88 -13.54
N LYS A 91 4.97 -2.38 -12.76
CA LYS A 91 3.59 -2.57 -13.22
C LYS A 91 2.66 -1.58 -12.54
N THR A 92 1.66 -1.13 -13.26
CA THR A 92 0.55 -0.34 -12.70
C THR A 92 -0.75 -1.14 -12.78
N PHE A 93 -1.61 -0.96 -11.80
CA PHE A 93 -2.88 -1.64 -11.69
C PHE A 93 -3.99 -0.63 -11.40
N SER A 94 -5.16 -0.90 -11.97
CA SER A 94 -6.37 -0.15 -11.70
C SER A 94 -6.85 -0.34 -10.26
N LYS A 95 -7.83 0.47 -9.84
CA LYS A 95 -8.48 0.35 -8.51
C LYS A 95 -9.10 -1.04 -8.23
N ASN A 96 -9.31 -1.84 -9.29
CA ASN A 96 -9.83 -3.21 -9.23
C ASN A 96 -8.72 -4.28 -9.26
N PHE A 97 -7.45 -3.87 -9.10
CA PHE A 97 -6.27 -4.73 -9.12
C PHE A 97 -6.05 -5.48 -10.44
N GLN A 98 -6.59 -4.94 -11.53
CA GLN A 98 -6.29 -5.42 -12.89
C GLN A 98 -5.08 -4.67 -13.43
N GLU A 99 -4.09 -5.39 -13.96
CA GLU A 99 -2.88 -4.82 -14.55
C GLU A 99 -3.27 -3.89 -15.71
N LYS A 100 -2.85 -2.61 -15.63
CA LYS A 100 -3.04 -1.62 -16.69
C LYS A 100 -1.85 -1.59 -17.62
N ARG A 101 -0.63 -1.68 -17.07
CA ARG A 101 0.61 -1.47 -17.82
C ARG A 101 1.79 -2.15 -17.15
N SER A 102 2.71 -2.63 -17.98
CA SER A 102 4.07 -3.01 -17.58
C SER A 102 5.08 -2.04 -18.21
N ILE A 103 5.65 -1.17 -17.40
CA ILE A 103 6.67 -0.18 -17.75
C ILE A 103 8.05 -0.82 -17.61
N ARG A 104 8.87 -0.70 -18.65
CA ARG A 104 10.30 -1.02 -18.62
C ARG A 104 11.09 0.28 -18.77
N PRO A 105 11.53 0.92 -17.67
CA PRO A 105 12.34 2.13 -17.74
C PRO A 105 13.65 1.86 -18.48
N THR A 106 14.21 2.89 -19.11
CA THR A 106 15.54 2.86 -19.74
C THR A 106 16.68 3.02 -18.73
N PHE A 107 16.36 3.05 -17.43
CA PHE A 107 17.27 3.22 -16.31
C PHE A 107 16.95 2.23 -15.18
N SER A 108 17.84 2.09 -14.19
CA SER A 108 17.60 1.30 -12.99
C SER A 108 16.73 2.08 -12.01
N ALA A 109 15.51 1.62 -11.76
CA ALA A 109 14.61 2.15 -10.74
C ALA A 109 14.92 1.51 -9.38
N GLU A 110 15.46 2.30 -8.47
CA GLU A 110 15.84 1.87 -7.13
C GLU A 110 14.68 1.97 -6.15
N LYS A 111 13.82 3.00 -6.31
CA LYS A 111 12.62 3.19 -5.48
C LYS A 111 11.44 3.70 -6.30
N ILE A 112 10.22 3.42 -5.83
CA ILE A 112 9.00 4.07 -6.33
C ILE A 112 8.26 4.81 -5.23
N PHE A 113 7.58 5.90 -5.61
CA PHE A 113 6.67 6.65 -4.74
C PHE A 113 5.34 6.86 -5.44
N GLY A 114 4.26 6.73 -4.66
CA GLY A 114 2.91 6.96 -5.13
C GLY A 114 2.43 8.38 -4.86
N GLY A 115 1.12 8.58 -4.91
CA GLY A 115 0.46 9.87 -4.78
C GLY A 115 -0.17 10.32 -6.11
N THR A 116 -0.13 11.62 -6.38
CA THR A 116 -0.76 12.20 -7.58
C THR A 116 -0.09 11.73 -8.87
N LEU A 117 1.23 11.56 -8.85
CA LEU A 117 2.03 10.99 -9.93
C LEU A 117 2.80 9.78 -9.40
N LEU A 118 3.17 8.87 -10.29
CA LEU A 118 4.09 7.79 -9.98
C LEU A 118 5.52 8.32 -10.14
N ALA A 119 6.26 8.41 -9.05
CA ALA A 119 7.68 8.77 -9.10
C ALA A 119 8.54 7.50 -9.13
N MET A 120 9.49 7.45 -10.06
CA MET A 120 10.54 6.42 -10.12
C MET A 120 11.88 7.08 -9.83
N CYS A 121 12.55 6.63 -8.78
CA CYS A 121 13.84 7.14 -8.34
C CYS A 121 14.94 6.22 -8.86
N SER A 122 15.91 6.79 -9.56
CA SER A 122 17.21 6.15 -9.82
C SER A 122 18.23 6.59 -8.77
N ASN A 123 19.52 6.33 -9.00
CA ASN A 123 20.58 6.80 -8.11
C ASN A 123 20.77 8.33 -8.17
N ASP A 124 20.59 8.93 -9.35
CA ASP A 124 20.97 10.33 -9.59
C ASP A 124 19.80 11.25 -9.94
N PHE A 125 18.63 10.70 -10.23
CA PHE A 125 17.45 11.47 -10.65
C PHE A 125 16.12 10.79 -10.30
N ILE A 126 15.04 11.57 -10.42
CA ILE A 126 13.66 11.10 -10.25
C ILE A 126 12.88 11.44 -11.51
N CYS A 127 12.13 10.47 -12.04
CA CYS A 127 11.17 10.67 -13.12
C CYS A 127 9.75 10.57 -12.58
N PHE A 128 8.85 11.41 -13.09
CA PHE A 128 7.43 11.38 -12.76
C PHE A 128 6.61 10.91 -13.96
N TYR A 129 5.67 10.02 -13.70
CA TYR A 129 4.77 9.44 -14.68
C TYR A 129 3.33 9.67 -14.26
N ASP A 130 2.47 9.92 -15.23
CA ASP A 130 1.03 9.89 -15.00
C ASP A 130 0.56 8.43 -14.81
N TRP A 131 -0.54 8.24 -14.09
CA TRP A 131 -1.11 6.91 -13.84
C TRP A 131 -1.98 6.39 -15.00
N ALA A 132 -2.45 7.29 -15.87
CA ALA A 132 -3.24 7.00 -17.06
C ALA A 132 -2.38 6.90 -18.32
N GLU A 133 -1.40 7.81 -18.49
CA GLU A 133 -0.57 7.93 -19.69
C GLU A 133 0.75 7.19 -19.68
#